data_AF-A0A931ZW82-F1
#
_entry.id   AF-A0A931ZW82-F1
#
_cell.length_a   1.000
_cell.length_b   1.000
_cell.length_c   1.000
_cell.angle_alpha   90.00
_cell.angle_beta   90.00
_cell.angle_gamma   90.00
#
_symmetry.space_group_name_H-M   'P 1'
#
loop_
_entity.id
_entity.type
_entity.pdbx_description
1 polymer ?
#
loop_
_entity_poly.entity_id
_entity_poly.type
_entity_poly.pdbx_seq_one_letter_code
_entity_poly.pdbx_strand_id
1 'polypeptide(L)'
;GEGRALVSLRLGPTAGNYGVRAALKLNTQKAVSFTATATPPPVISTVTPSTFTGGDTITVQGSGFAPGAIVEIGGATARVLAVNPSGTAITATVPVCLAAGSVSVVVRVRTAPSNAASGTYTTATGPLRLAVGDYAVVDPLAVAGCARFPAAGLDSVKYLLAPQLVTGRAGDSTAYQLVGDSALAAPAAAPGVPATLPFALRFHDHLRGLEAGYAGLPRPAPVPRAAAAEPQAAPSLGAQRSFRVCNVVTCSKTEDFTQVTATLRYVGKHAAIYQDVTAPADGFSDQDFQALGEVFDSDLYGVDTRAFGVESDVDANGVVFILFTPVVNRLTPKDQCSQSFVTGFFYAIDIDPAFQEDSRSNQAEVFYAIVPDPQQTVTCRFSVSAVRRLVPVTFVHEFQHMISYYHHVMVRSGSSEDLWLNEAMSHLAEELGGWH
;
A
#
# COMPACT_ATOMS: atom_id res chain seq x y z
N GLY A 1 20.94 34.04 -4.25
CA GLY A 1 19.77 33.88 -3.36
C GLY A 1 18.52 34.15 -4.15
N GLU A 2 17.46 33.35 -3.98
CA GLU A 2 16.24 33.32 -4.83
C GLU A 2 15.36 34.59 -4.83
N GLY A 3 15.89 35.75 -4.41
CA GLY A 3 15.20 37.04 -4.52
C GLY A 3 13.97 37.22 -3.63
N ARG A 4 13.72 36.33 -2.65
CA ARG A 4 12.56 36.40 -1.74
C ARG A 4 12.91 37.16 -0.46
N ALA A 5 12.06 38.12 -0.08
CA ALA A 5 12.10 38.82 1.20
C ALA A 5 10.80 38.55 1.97
N LEU A 6 10.91 38.15 3.24
CA LEU A 6 9.76 37.81 4.08
C LEU A 6 9.72 38.73 5.30
N VAL A 7 8.55 39.32 5.59
CA VAL A 7 8.33 40.21 6.73
C VAL A 7 7.00 39.85 7.39
N SER A 8 6.99 39.82 8.73
CA SER A 8 5.77 39.60 9.52
C SER A 8 5.20 40.94 9.96
N LEU A 9 3.89 41.13 9.77
CA LEU A 9 3.15 42.31 10.22
C LEU A 9 2.10 41.90 11.25
N ARG A 10 2.11 42.55 12.42
CA ARG A 10 1.01 42.47 13.39
C ARG A 10 0.13 43.71 13.23
N LEU A 11 -1.14 43.51 12.91
CA LEU A 11 -2.13 44.59 12.82
C LEU A 11 -2.50 45.08 14.23
N GLY A 12 -2.96 46.33 14.34
CA GLY A 12 -3.42 46.92 15.59
C GLY A 12 -4.71 46.24 16.13
N PRO A 13 -5.13 46.57 17.36
CA PRO A 13 -6.28 45.91 18.00
C PRO A 13 -7.64 46.30 17.39
N THR A 14 -7.68 47.31 16.52
CA THR A 14 -8.92 47.82 15.93
C THR A 14 -9.34 46.97 14.73
N ALA A 15 -10.59 46.54 14.68
CA ALA A 15 -11.12 45.89 13.50
C ALA A 15 -11.22 46.87 12.31
N GLY A 16 -10.97 46.39 11.10
CA GLY A 16 -11.07 47.20 9.88
C GLY A 16 -10.01 46.87 8.84
N ASN A 17 -10.02 47.64 7.75
CA ASN A 17 -9.07 47.50 6.66
C ASN A 17 -7.82 48.35 6.91
N TYR A 18 -6.66 47.72 6.84
CA TYR A 18 -5.35 48.34 6.94
C TYR A 18 -4.69 48.35 5.57
N GLY A 19 -4.35 49.53 5.06
CA GLY A 19 -3.47 49.65 3.90
C GLY A 19 -2.04 49.31 4.29
N VAL A 20 -1.47 48.28 3.68
CA VAL A 20 -0.08 47.86 3.91
C VAL A 20 0.74 48.17 2.68
N ARG A 21 1.86 48.86 2.86
CA ARG A 21 2.87 49.09 1.82
C ARG A 21 4.22 48.54 2.31
N ALA A 22 4.76 47.56 1.61
CA ALA A 22 6.09 47.02 1.85
C ALA A 22 7.02 47.40 0.70
N ALA A 23 8.21 47.92 1.00
CA ALA A 23 9.19 48.35 0.00
C ALA A 23 10.59 47.84 0.37
N LEU A 24 11.44 47.59 -0.64
CA LEU A 24 12.82 47.20 -0.40
C LEU A 24 13.60 48.38 0.19
N LYS A 25 14.35 48.14 1.28
CA LYS A 25 15.13 49.18 1.97
C LYS A 25 16.14 49.87 1.05
N LEU A 26 16.75 49.12 0.14
CA LEU A 26 17.75 49.63 -0.82
C LEU A 26 17.14 50.16 -2.14
N ASN A 27 15.85 49.91 -2.39
CA ASN A 27 15.15 50.42 -3.57
C ASN A 27 13.65 50.60 -3.27
N THR A 28 13.30 51.77 -2.73
CA THR A 28 11.95 52.08 -2.25
C THR A 28 10.89 52.22 -3.36
N GLN A 29 11.32 52.24 -4.63
CA GLN A 29 10.45 52.20 -5.80
C GLN A 29 9.96 50.78 -6.12
N LYS A 30 10.65 49.75 -5.62
CA LYS A 30 10.17 48.37 -5.65
C LYS A 30 9.34 48.11 -4.40
N ALA A 31 8.04 48.36 -4.51
CA ALA A 31 7.07 48.21 -3.43
C ALA A 31 5.87 47.37 -3.85
N VAL A 32 5.27 46.69 -2.87
CA VAL A 32 3.95 46.05 -2.97
C VAL A 32 3.01 46.73 -2.00
N SER A 33 1.78 46.97 -2.44
CA SER A 33 0.69 47.44 -1.59
C SER A 33 -0.43 46.41 -1.59
N PHE A 34 -0.99 46.14 -0.42
CA PHE A 34 -2.15 45.28 -0.28
C PHE A 34 -3.00 45.74 0.89
N THR A 35 -4.25 45.29 0.94
CA THR A 35 -5.14 45.53 2.07
C THR A 35 -5.10 44.33 3.01
N ALA A 36 -4.89 44.57 4.29
CA ALA A 36 -4.99 43.55 5.33
C ALA A 36 -6.21 43.87 6.22
N THR A 37 -7.14 42.93 6.35
CA THR A 37 -8.35 43.13 7.16
C THR A 37 -8.17 42.52 8.54
N ALA A 38 -8.24 43.35 9.59
CA ALA A 38 -8.35 42.89 10.97
C ALA A 38 -9.82 42.65 11.32
N THR A 39 -10.14 41.44 11.79
CA THR A 39 -11.48 41.08 12.26
C THR A 39 -11.47 40.92 13.78
N PRO A 40 -12.56 41.26 14.50
CA PRO A 40 -12.67 40.95 15.92
C PRO A 40 -12.44 39.45 16.17
N PRO A 41 -11.90 39.06 17.34
CA PRO A 41 -11.82 37.65 17.71
C PRO A 41 -13.22 37.01 17.76
N PRO A 42 -13.34 35.71 17.44
CA PRO A 42 -14.59 34.98 17.63
C PRO A 42 -15.00 34.99 19.11
N VAL A 43 -16.30 34.89 19.40
CA VAL A 43 -16.81 34.83 20.77
C VAL A 43 -17.70 33.61 20.91
N ILE A 44 -17.46 32.80 21.94
CA ILE A 44 -18.34 31.69 22.32
C ILE A 44 -19.34 32.19 23.36
N SER A 45 -20.64 32.00 23.07
CA SER A 45 -21.73 32.26 24.02
C SER A 45 -22.12 31.02 24.81
N THR A 46 -22.24 29.86 24.15
CA THR A 46 -22.66 28.60 24.79
C THR A 46 -22.09 27.37 24.09
N VAL A 47 -21.98 26.27 24.83
CA VAL A 47 -21.67 24.94 24.30
C VAL A 47 -22.81 24.00 24.69
N THR A 48 -23.42 23.33 23.71
CA THR A 48 -24.61 22.48 23.92
C THR A 48 -24.43 21.12 23.24
N PRO A 49 -24.62 19.99 23.94
CA PRO A 49 -24.81 19.91 25.40
C PRO A 49 -23.57 20.41 26.14
N SER A 50 -23.73 20.86 27.40
CA SER A 50 -22.60 21.29 28.24
C SER A 50 -21.93 20.12 28.96
N THR A 51 -22.53 18.92 28.89
CA THR A 51 -21.94 17.64 29.30
C THR A 51 -21.94 16.73 28.09
N PHE A 52 -20.80 16.13 27.79
CA PHE A 52 -20.59 15.32 26.59
C PHE A 52 -19.52 14.27 26.82
N THR A 53 -19.43 13.33 25.89
CA THR A 53 -18.46 12.25 25.88
C THR A 53 -17.71 12.22 24.55
N GLY A 54 -16.70 11.35 24.44
CA GLY A 54 -15.97 11.14 23.20
C GLY A 54 -16.87 10.63 22.07
N GLY A 55 -16.82 11.28 20.91
CA GLY A 55 -17.65 10.94 19.75
C GLY A 55 -19.01 11.67 19.70
N ASP A 56 -19.43 12.31 20.79
CA ASP A 56 -20.66 13.12 20.79
C ASP A 56 -20.52 14.31 19.84
N THR A 57 -21.66 14.74 19.29
CA THR A 57 -21.73 15.99 18.53
C THR A 57 -22.16 17.13 19.47
N ILE A 58 -21.34 18.18 19.54
CA ILE A 58 -21.67 19.42 20.25
C ILE A 58 -21.92 20.56 19.28
N THR A 59 -22.71 21.53 19.72
CA THR A 59 -22.90 22.82 19.06
C THR A 59 -22.29 23.92 19.91
N VAL A 60 -21.31 24.64 19.34
CA VAL A 60 -20.72 25.85 19.91
C VAL A 60 -21.44 27.05 19.29
N GLN A 61 -22.21 27.77 20.08
CA GLN A 61 -22.87 29.01 19.64
C GLN A 61 -22.03 30.23 20.00
N GLY A 62 -22.17 31.29 19.22
CA GLY A 62 -21.32 32.46 19.35
C GLY A 62 -21.46 33.46 18.21
N SER A 63 -20.36 34.16 17.92
CA SER A 63 -20.23 35.09 16.81
C SER A 63 -18.80 35.13 16.28
N GLY A 64 -18.65 35.60 15.04
CA GLY A 64 -17.33 35.75 14.40
C GLY A 64 -16.71 34.43 13.93
N PHE A 65 -17.49 33.34 13.85
CA PHE A 65 -17.03 32.09 13.26
C PHE A 65 -16.98 32.19 11.72
N ALA A 66 -16.07 31.44 11.10
CA ALA A 66 -15.88 31.44 9.65
C ALA A 66 -15.44 30.05 9.16
N PRO A 67 -15.58 29.74 7.86
CA PRO A 67 -15.04 28.51 7.27
C PRO A 67 -13.54 28.35 7.59
N GLY A 68 -13.14 27.12 7.94
CA GLY A 68 -11.77 26.82 8.41
C GLY A 68 -11.51 27.16 9.87
N ALA A 69 -12.54 27.47 10.67
CA ALA A 69 -12.42 27.55 12.12
C ALA A 69 -11.92 26.21 12.71
N ILE A 70 -11.06 26.30 13.72
CA ILE A 70 -10.58 25.16 14.50
C ILE A 70 -11.27 25.22 15.86
N VAL A 71 -11.79 24.08 16.33
CA VAL A 71 -12.34 23.95 17.68
C VAL A 71 -11.39 23.11 18.51
N GLU A 72 -10.94 23.62 19.66
CA GLU A 72 -10.10 22.93 20.63
C GLU A 72 -10.95 22.61 21.87
N ILE A 73 -11.01 21.34 22.28
CA ILE A 73 -11.71 20.87 23.48
C ILE A 73 -10.70 20.16 24.37
N GLY A 74 -10.49 20.66 25.59
CA GLY A 74 -9.49 20.11 26.52
C GLY A 74 -8.06 20.16 25.98
N GLY A 75 -7.77 21.05 25.02
CA GLY A 75 -6.49 21.15 24.33
C GLY A 75 -6.34 20.26 23.09
N ALA A 76 -7.31 19.37 22.81
CA ALA A 76 -7.32 18.55 21.61
C ALA A 76 -8.20 19.15 20.52
N THR A 77 -7.77 19.05 19.25
CA THR A 77 -8.57 19.51 18.10
C THR A 77 -9.80 18.62 17.91
N ALA A 78 -10.99 19.22 17.92
CA ALA A 78 -12.25 18.57 17.61
C ALA A 78 -12.50 18.57 16.09
N ARG A 79 -13.25 17.58 15.60
CA ARG A 79 -13.64 17.55 14.18
C ARG A 79 -14.81 18.49 13.93
N VAL A 80 -14.58 19.56 13.17
CA VAL A 80 -15.65 20.47 12.75
C VAL A 80 -16.48 19.80 11.64
N LEU A 81 -17.78 19.64 11.89
CA LEU A 81 -18.74 19.11 10.93
C LEU A 81 -19.30 20.21 10.02
N ALA A 82 -19.60 21.38 10.60
CA ALA A 82 -20.11 22.52 9.89
C ALA A 82 -19.87 23.82 10.67
N VAL A 83 -19.70 24.91 9.94
CA VAL A 83 -19.83 26.28 10.43
C VAL A 83 -21.04 26.87 9.72
N ASN A 84 -22.02 27.39 10.46
CA ASN A 84 -23.21 27.93 9.82
C ASN A 84 -22.87 29.19 8.99
N PRO A 85 -23.62 29.48 7.91
CA PRO A 85 -23.30 30.61 7.03
C PRO A 85 -23.33 31.99 7.71
N SER A 86 -24.10 32.12 8.81
CA SER A 86 -24.17 33.36 9.59
C SER A 86 -23.01 33.54 10.58
N GLY A 87 -22.10 32.57 10.72
CA GLY A 87 -20.94 32.65 11.60
C GLY A 87 -21.27 32.68 13.09
N THR A 88 -22.41 32.09 13.47
CA THR A 88 -22.95 32.08 14.84
C THR A 88 -23.01 30.70 15.49
N ALA A 89 -22.75 29.63 14.74
CA ALA A 89 -22.70 28.27 15.28
C ALA A 89 -21.66 27.40 14.57
N ILE A 90 -20.99 26.55 15.34
CA ILE A 90 -20.13 25.47 14.87
C ILE A 90 -20.65 24.15 15.45
N THR A 91 -20.90 23.16 14.61
CA THR A 91 -21.14 21.78 15.05
C THR A 91 -19.85 20.99 14.92
N ALA A 92 -19.45 20.30 16.00
CA ALA A 92 -18.20 19.54 16.04
C ALA A 92 -18.34 18.22 16.80
N THR A 93 -17.57 17.22 16.42
CA THR A 93 -17.45 15.93 17.12
C THR A 93 -16.37 16.02 18.19
N VAL A 94 -16.71 15.63 19.42
CA VAL A 94 -15.84 15.70 20.59
C VAL A 94 -14.72 14.63 20.51
N PRO A 95 -13.45 14.97 20.78
CA PRO A 95 -12.35 14.00 20.83
C PRO A 95 -12.57 12.87 21.84
N VAL A 96 -12.11 11.66 21.50
CA VAL A 96 -12.36 10.43 22.30
C VAL A 96 -11.33 10.17 23.42
N CYS A 97 -10.30 11.00 23.54
CA CYS A 97 -9.17 10.80 24.45
C CYS A 97 -9.01 11.91 25.49
N LEU A 98 -10.10 12.52 25.95
CA LEU A 98 -10.01 13.53 27.01
C LEU A 98 -10.11 12.87 28.40
N ALA A 99 -9.42 13.46 29.38
CA ALA A 99 -9.64 13.11 30.77
C ALA A 99 -11.04 13.53 31.21
N ALA A 100 -11.70 12.70 32.02
CA ALA A 100 -12.98 13.06 32.62
C ALA A 100 -12.82 14.30 33.51
N GLY A 101 -13.79 15.22 33.44
CA GLY A 101 -13.80 16.44 34.22
C GLY A 101 -14.14 17.68 33.39
N SER A 102 -13.92 18.85 34.00
CA SER A 102 -14.13 20.14 33.34
C SER A 102 -13.05 20.37 32.28
N VAL A 103 -13.48 20.63 31.04
CA VAL A 103 -12.61 20.91 29.90
C VAL A 103 -12.89 22.30 29.33
N SER A 104 -11.85 22.96 28.83
CA SER A 104 -11.96 24.23 28.11
C SER A 104 -12.37 23.99 26.66
N VAL A 105 -13.25 24.84 26.13
CA VAL A 105 -13.64 24.88 24.71
C VAL A 105 -13.23 26.23 24.13
N VAL A 106 -12.39 26.20 23.09
CA VAL A 106 -11.87 27.39 22.41
C VAL A 106 -12.07 27.24 20.92
N VAL A 107 -12.49 28.32 20.24
CA VAL A 107 -12.57 28.39 18.79
C VAL A 107 -11.46 29.32 18.28
N ARG A 108 -10.70 28.88 17.29
CA ARG A 108 -9.73 29.70 16.57
C ARG A 108 -10.21 29.96 15.15
N VAL A 109 -10.25 31.22 14.76
CA VAL A 109 -10.47 31.63 13.37
C VAL A 109 -9.20 32.29 12.87
N ARG A 110 -8.52 31.64 11.92
CA ARG A 110 -7.16 32.01 11.50
C ARG A 110 -6.23 32.02 12.71
N THR A 111 -5.71 33.19 13.10
CA THR A 111 -4.80 33.36 14.24
C THR A 111 -5.49 33.85 15.51
N ALA A 112 -6.79 34.18 15.45
CA ALA A 112 -7.51 34.78 16.57
C ALA A 112 -8.25 33.71 17.41
N PRO A 113 -7.94 33.56 18.71
CA PRO A 113 -8.68 32.69 19.61
C PRO A 113 -9.95 33.39 20.14
N SER A 114 -10.97 32.60 20.49
CA SER A 114 -12.12 33.06 21.25
C SER A 114 -11.82 33.17 22.75
N ASN A 115 -12.80 33.65 23.52
CA ASN A 115 -12.88 33.32 24.95
C ASN A 115 -12.96 31.80 25.16
N ALA A 116 -12.51 31.34 26.34
CA ALA A 116 -12.67 29.96 26.76
C ALA A 116 -14.08 29.75 27.35
N ALA A 117 -14.84 28.84 26.76
CA ALA A 117 -16.04 28.28 27.39
C ALA A 117 -15.67 27.00 28.16
N SER A 118 -16.57 26.53 29.02
CA SER A 118 -16.38 25.28 29.77
C SER A 118 -17.43 24.25 29.38
N GLY A 119 -17.01 22.99 29.32
CA GLY A 119 -17.88 21.82 29.23
C GLY A 119 -17.42 20.73 30.19
N THR A 120 -18.30 19.78 30.49
CA THR A 120 -17.99 18.60 31.32
C THR A 120 -17.80 17.40 30.40
N TYR A 121 -16.58 16.90 30.34
CA TYR A 121 -16.28 15.67 29.62
C TYR A 121 -16.53 14.47 30.55
N THR A 122 -17.39 13.57 30.10
CA THR A 122 -17.68 12.29 30.74
C THR A 122 -17.03 11.19 29.90
N THR A 123 -16.26 10.30 30.52
CA THR A 123 -15.55 9.22 29.81
C THR A 123 -16.55 8.26 29.17
N ALA A 124 -16.59 8.15 27.83
CA ALA A 124 -17.41 7.14 27.14
C ALA A 124 -16.64 6.05 26.40
N THR A 125 -15.45 6.31 25.87
CA THR A 125 -14.70 5.26 25.17
C THR A 125 -13.75 4.59 26.13
N GLY A 126 -14.13 3.37 26.55
CA GLY A 126 -13.20 2.43 27.14
C GLY A 126 -11.98 2.25 26.23
N PRO A 127 -10.81 1.91 26.79
CA PRO A 127 -9.62 1.71 25.96
C PRO A 127 -9.85 0.62 24.91
N LEU A 128 -9.25 0.79 23.72
CA LEU A 128 -9.18 -0.22 22.67
C LEU A 128 -8.43 -1.44 23.21
N ARG A 129 -9.17 -2.52 23.50
CA ARG A 129 -8.62 -3.78 23.98
C ARG A 129 -8.40 -4.70 22.78
N LEU A 130 -7.16 -5.11 22.57
CA LEU A 130 -6.75 -6.05 21.54
C LEU A 130 -6.10 -7.26 22.23
N ALA A 131 -6.48 -8.48 21.85
CA ALA A 131 -5.69 -9.66 22.17
C ALA A 131 -4.42 -9.71 21.30
N VAL A 132 -3.52 -10.66 21.59
CA VAL A 132 -2.35 -10.89 20.73
C VAL A 132 -2.82 -11.38 19.37
N GLY A 133 -2.47 -10.64 18.31
CA GLY A 133 -2.88 -10.92 16.94
C GLY A 133 -4.17 -10.21 16.50
N ASP A 134 -4.92 -9.61 17.42
CA ASP A 134 -6.08 -8.80 17.06
C ASP A 134 -5.65 -7.47 16.42
N TYR A 135 -6.51 -6.94 15.55
CA TYR A 135 -6.37 -5.62 14.97
C TYR A 135 -7.67 -4.83 15.11
N ALA A 136 -7.56 -3.51 14.99
CA ALA A 136 -8.69 -2.62 14.83
C ALA A 136 -8.35 -1.51 13.84
N VAL A 137 -9.31 -1.17 12.99
CA VAL A 137 -9.22 -0.02 12.09
C VAL A 137 -9.75 1.21 12.82
N VAL A 138 -8.91 2.23 12.95
CA VAL A 138 -9.28 3.50 13.58
C VAL A 138 -9.44 4.54 12.47
N ASP A 139 -10.68 4.95 12.19
CA ASP A 139 -10.94 6.07 11.28
C ASP A 139 -10.60 7.39 11.99
N PRO A 140 -9.52 8.10 11.60
CA PRO A 140 -9.14 9.34 12.25
C PRO A 140 -10.22 10.43 12.12
N LEU A 141 -11.10 10.36 11.12
CA LEU A 141 -12.24 11.29 11.01
C LEU A 141 -13.30 11.01 12.08
N ALA A 142 -13.49 9.76 12.47
CA ALA A 142 -14.47 9.40 13.49
C ALA A 142 -14.01 9.78 14.91
N VAL A 143 -12.71 9.68 15.18
CA VAL A 143 -12.15 9.83 16.54
C VAL A 143 -11.22 11.05 16.73
N ALA A 144 -11.19 11.95 15.74
CA ALA A 144 -10.26 13.08 15.68
C ALA A 144 -8.79 12.63 15.84
N GLY A 145 -8.43 11.53 15.19
CA GLY A 145 -7.07 10.99 15.16
C GLY A 145 -6.55 10.40 16.47
N CYS A 146 -7.42 10.08 17.44
CA CYS A 146 -6.98 9.56 18.73
C CYS A 146 -7.47 8.14 19.04
N ALA A 147 -6.61 7.34 19.66
CA ALA A 147 -6.92 6.03 20.22
C ALA A 147 -6.35 5.90 21.65
N ARG A 148 -7.12 5.32 22.56
CA ARG A 148 -6.70 5.06 23.94
C ARG A 148 -6.48 3.55 24.13
N PHE A 149 -5.32 3.16 24.65
CA PHE A 149 -5.02 1.76 24.99
C PHE A 149 -5.06 1.54 26.51
N PRO A 150 -5.27 0.30 26.99
CA PRO A 150 -5.23 -0.01 28.41
C PRO A 150 -3.84 0.25 28.99
N ALA A 151 -3.78 0.59 30.28
CA ALA A 151 -2.50 0.61 30.98
C ALA A 151 -1.86 -0.79 30.96
N ALA A 152 -0.57 -0.87 30.63
CA ALA A 152 0.15 -2.14 30.50
C ALA A 152 0.33 -2.91 31.82
N GLY A 153 0.01 -2.31 32.97
CA GLY A 153 0.22 -2.92 34.28
C GLY A 153 1.71 -3.10 34.59
N LEU A 154 2.10 -4.29 35.07
CA LEU A 154 3.51 -4.65 35.32
C LEU A 154 4.21 -5.23 34.07
N ASP A 155 3.47 -5.49 32.99
CA ASP A 155 3.97 -6.09 31.77
C ASP A 155 4.32 -5.03 30.70
N SER A 156 5.05 -5.44 29.67
CA SER A 156 5.26 -4.63 28.46
C SER A 156 4.25 -5.02 27.38
N VAL A 157 3.41 -4.07 26.94
CA VAL A 157 2.53 -4.27 25.78
C VAL A 157 3.09 -3.50 24.59
N LYS A 158 3.12 -4.15 23.41
CA LYS A 158 3.53 -3.52 22.14
C LYS A 158 2.36 -3.54 21.17
N TYR A 159 2.08 -2.39 20.56
CA TYR A 159 1.10 -2.26 19.50
C TYR A 159 1.83 -1.92 18.20
N LEU A 160 1.45 -2.58 17.10
CA LEU A 160 1.84 -2.16 15.75
C LEU A 160 0.79 -1.15 15.25
N LEU A 161 1.24 0.06 14.92
CA LEU A 161 0.39 1.08 14.29
C LEU A 161 0.76 1.15 12.81
N ALA A 162 -0.21 0.87 11.94
CA ALA A 162 -0.07 0.97 10.49
C ALA A 162 -0.95 2.13 9.98
N PRO A 163 -0.42 3.34 9.80
CA PRO A 163 -1.16 4.44 9.22
C PRO A 163 -1.37 4.19 7.71
N GLN A 164 -2.62 4.29 7.26
CA GLN A 164 -2.99 4.04 5.87
C GLN A 164 -3.52 5.33 5.23
N LEU A 165 -3.04 5.63 4.02
CA LEU A 165 -3.58 6.68 3.15
C LEU A 165 -4.36 6.03 2.01
N VAL A 166 -5.68 5.87 2.20
CA VAL A 166 -6.56 5.17 1.24
C VAL A 166 -7.06 6.05 0.09
N THR A 167 -6.64 7.32 0.03
CA THR A 167 -7.12 8.31 -0.94
C THR A 167 -6.02 8.85 -1.86
N GLY A 168 -4.84 8.21 -1.87
CA GLY A 168 -3.68 8.66 -2.64
C GLY A 168 -3.51 7.92 -3.96
N ARG A 169 -2.76 8.51 -4.90
CA ARG A 169 -2.16 7.73 -6.00
C ARG A 169 -1.05 6.85 -5.43
N ALA A 170 -0.78 5.73 -6.07
CA ALA A 170 0.39 4.92 -5.72
C ALA A 170 1.66 5.79 -5.73
N GLY A 171 2.45 5.71 -4.66
CA GLY A 171 3.64 6.54 -4.46
C GLY A 171 3.38 7.90 -3.78
N ASP A 172 2.12 8.32 -3.58
CA ASP A 172 1.83 9.48 -2.75
C ASP A 172 2.19 9.18 -1.29
N SER A 173 2.84 10.13 -0.64
CA SER A 173 3.18 10.05 0.77
C SER A 173 2.59 11.22 1.54
N THR A 174 2.23 10.97 2.78
CA THR A 174 1.83 12.01 3.72
C THR A 174 2.58 11.83 5.03
N ALA A 175 2.86 12.95 5.70
CA ALA A 175 3.43 12.92 7.02
C ALA A 175 2.31 12.76 8.05
N TYR A 176 2.58 11.96 9.09
CA TYR A 176 1.76 11.89 10.28
C TYR A 176 2.65 12.09 11.51
N GLN A 177 2.05 12.57 12.59
CA GLN A 177 2.72 12.69 13.87
C GLN A 177 1.99 11.81 14.88
N LEU A 178 2.73 10.90 15.51
CA LEU A 178 2.23 10.15 16.66
C LEU A 178 2.59 10.90 17.94
N VAL A 179 1.57 11.28 18.71
CA VAL A 179 1.71 11.91 20.03
C VAL A 179 1.01 11.06 21.08
N GLY A 180 1.52 11.05 22.31
CA GLY A 180 0.90 10.31 23.42
C GLY A 180 1.06 11.05 24.74
N ASP A 181 0.00 11.07 25.54
CA ASP A 181 -0.10 11.85 26.79
C ASP A 181 0.82 11.35 27.91
N SER A 182 1.32 10.12 27.81
CA SER A 182 2.16 9.45 28.82
C SER A 182 3.64 9.40 28.45
N ALA A 183 4.02 9.92 27.29
CA ALA A 183 5.38 9.81 26.79
C ALA A 183 6.27 10.91 27.42
N LEU A 184 7.01 10.58 28.48
CA LEU A 184 8.02 11.46 29.10
C LEU A 184 9.14 11.89 28.12
N ALA A 185 9.18 11.30 26.94
CA ALA A 185 9.92 11.77 25.77
C ALA A 185 9.09 11.44 24.54
N ALA A 186 9.07 12.34 23.55
CA ALA A 186 8.55 11.98 22.23
C ALA A 186 9.24 10.68 21.79
N PRO A 187 8.51 9.63 21.35
CA PRO A 187 9.16 8.47 20.77
C PRO A 187 10.07 9.00 19.65
N ALA A 188 11.34 8.61 19.66
CA ALA A 188 12.22 8.91 18.55
C ALA A 188 11.49 8.44 17.29
N ALA A 189 11.26 9.35 16.34
CA ALA A 189 10.71 8.96 15.06
C ALA A 189 11.60 7.82 14.57
N ALA A 190 11.00 6.64 14.36
CA ALA A 190 11.71 5.59 13.65
C ALA A 190 12.24 6.24 12.36
N PRO A 191 13.47 5.95 11.93
CA PRO A 191 13.95 6.42 10.64
C PRO A 191 12.82 6.15 9.64
N GLY A 192 12.40 7.20 8.92
CA GLY A 192 11.32 7.09 7.96
C GLY A 192 11.56 5.87 7.07
N VAL A 193 10.48 5.27 6.55
CA VAL A 193 10.58 4.21 5.55
C VAL A 193 11.68 4.61 4.56
N PRO A 194 12.71 3.76 4.33
CA PRO A 194 13.84 4.13 3.50
C PRO A 194 13.36 4.79 2.21
N ALA A 195 13.93 5.95 1.86
CA ALA A 195 13.52 6.68 0.64
C ALA A 195 13.67 5.83 -0.64
N THR A 196 14.49 4.78 -0.57
CA THR A 196 14.61 3.74 -1.59
C THR A 196 14.03 2.44 -1.07
N LEU A 197 13.02 1.92 -1.77
CA LEU A 197 12.48 0.59 -1.51
C LEU A 197 13.57 -0.49 -1.61
N PRO A 198 13.46 -1.57 -0.81
CA PRO A 198 14.26 -2.78 -0.97
C PRO A 198 14.35 -3.24 -2.43
N PHE A 199 15.47 -3.83 -2.82
CA PHE A 199 15.75 -4.22 -4.21
C PHE A 199 14.61 -5.02 -4.87
N ALA A 200 14.11 -6.06 -4.20
CA ALA A 200 13.04 -6.88 -4.76
C ALA A 200 11.76 -6.08 -4.99
N LEU A 201 11.35 -5.25 -4.02
CA LEU A 201 10.15 -4.42 -4.16
C LEU A 201 10.26 -3.45 -5.34
N ARG A 202 11.44 -2.89 -5.62
CA ARG A 202 11.65 -2.06 -6.82
C ARG A 202 11.46 -2.85 -8.12
N PHE A 203 11.82 -4.13 -8.14
CA PHE A 203 11.59 -4.99 -9.30
C PHE A 203 10.10 -5.29 -9.47
N HIS A 204 9.39 -5.65 -8.40
CA HIS A 204 7.94 -5.88 -8.44
C HIS A 204 7.18 -4.62 -8.87
N ASP A 205 7.44 -3.46 -8.26
CA ASP A 205 6.84 -2.18 -8.65
C ASP A 205 7.06 -1.86 -10.14
N HIS A 206 8.26 -2.16 -10.66
CA HIS A 206 8.57 -1.96 -12.08
C HIS A 206 7.75 -2.89 -12.98
N LEU A 207 7.61 -4.17 -12.63
CA LEU A 207 6.76 -5.11 -13.37
C LEU A 207 5.30 -4.64 -13.40
N ARG A 208 4.75 -4.23 -12.25
CA ARG A 208 3.39 -3.70 -12.16
C ARG A 208 3.22 -2.40 -12.96
N GLY A 209 4.25 -1.55 -13.00
CA GLY A 209 4.28 -0.37 -13.87
C GLY A 209 4.24 -0.72 -15.36
N LEU A 210 4.95 -1.78 -15.79
CA LEU A 210 4.87 -2.29 -17.16
C LEU A 210 3.47 -2.83 -17.47
N GLU A 211 2.87 -3.60 -16.56
CA GLU A 211 1.51 -4.13 -16.70
C GLU A 211 0.46 -3.03 -16.89
N ALA A 212 0.53 -1.97 -16.08
CA ALA A 212 -0.35 -0.81 -16.26
C ALA A 212 -0.16 -0.14 -17.63
N GLY A 213 1.08 -0.09 -18.12
CA GLY A 213 1.40 0.37 -19.47
C GLY A 213 0.81 -0.52 -20.56
N TYR A 214 0.91 -1.85 -20.42
CA TYR A 214 0.37 -2.82 -21.36
C TYR A 214 -1.15 -2.81 -21.40
N ALA A 215 -1.81 -2.72 -20.23
CA ALA A 215 -3.26 -2.63 -20.13
C ALA A 215 -3.84 -1.39 -20.85
N GLY A 216 -3.04 -0.33 -20.97
CA GLY A 216 -3.39 0.90 -21.70
C GLY A 216 -3.18 0.84 -23.22
N LEU A 217 -2.60 -0.23 -23.77
CA LEU A 217 -2.40 -0.36 -25.21
C LEU A 217 -3.72 -0.62 -25.94
N PRO A 218 -3.87 -0.14 -27.19
CA PRO A 218 -5.02 -0.49 -28.03
C PRO A 218 -5.10 -2.01 -28.18
N ARG A 219 -6.26 -2.56 -27.83
CA ARG A 219 -6.43 -4.01 -27.89
C ARG A 219 -6.89 -4.45 -29.26
N PRO A 220 -6.39 -5.58 -29.78
CA PRO A 220 -6.99 -6.23 -30.93
C PRO A 220 -8.49 -6.40 -30.69
N ALA A 221 -9.30 -6.18 -31.73
CA ALA A 221 -10.72 -6.52 -31.64
C ALA A 221 -10.84 -7.99 -31.18
N PRO A 222 -11.81 -8.33 -30.30
CA PRO A 222 -12.01 -9.72 -29.89
C PRO A 222 -12.17 -10.56 -31.16
N VAL A 223 -11.16 -11.35 -31.49
CA VAL A 223 -11.28 -12.29 -32.58
C VAL A 223 -12.32 -13.31 -32.10
N PRO A 224 -13.43 -13.53 -32.83
CA PRO A 224 -14.37 -14.57 -32.46
C PRO A 224 -13.57 -15.85 -32.29
N ARG A 225 -13.60 -16.41 -31.07
CA ARG A 225 -12.80 -17.57 -30.66
C ARG A 225 -12.82 -18.57 -31.82
N ALA A 226 -11.70 -18.70 -32.53
CA ALA A 226 -11.53 -19.81 -33.45
C ALA A 226 -11.90 -21.07 -32.66
N ALA A 227 -12.61 -22.01 -33.28
CA ALA A 227 -13.01 -23.26 -32.62
C ALA A 227 -11.87 -23.71 -31.71
N ALA A 228 -12.16 -23.85 -30.39
CA ALA A 228 -11.16 -24.02 -29.36
C ALA A 228 -10.05 -24.92 -29.89
N ALA A 229 -8.81 -24.40 -29.93
CA ALA A 229 -7.67 -25.19 -30.35
C ALA A 229 -7.77 -26.56 -29.67
N GLU A 230 -7.54 -27.64 -30.43
CA GLU A 230 -7.61 -28.98 -29.86
C GLU A 230 -6.80 -28.99 -28.55
N PRO A 231 -7.36 -29.51 -27.44
CA PRO A 231 -6.68 -29.49 -26.14
C PRO A 231 -5.26 -29.99 -26.33
N GLN A 232 -4.28 -29.16 -26.00
CA GLN A 232 -2.90 -29.55 -26.19
C GLN A 232 -2.65 -30.72 -25.22
N ALA A 233 -2.05 -31.81 -25.73
CA ALA A 233 -1.82 -32.98 -24.91
C ALA A 233 -1.02 -32.58 -23.66
N ALA A 234 -1.47 -33.03 -22.50
CA ALA A 234 -0.83 -32.72 -21.23
C ALA A 234 0.68 -33.02 -21.29
N PRO A 235 1.55 -32.13 -20.78
CA PRO A 235 2.99 -32.33 -20.85
C PRO A 235 3.42 -33.66 -20.21
N SER A 236 4.29 -34.40 -20.87
CA SER A 236 4.82 -35.67 -20.35
C SER A 236 6.01 -35.42 -19.42
N LEU A 237 6.07 -36.16 -18.29
CA LEU A 237 7.20 -36.08 -17.37
C LEU A 237 8.54 -36.33 -18.09
N GLY A 238 9.53 -35.49 -17.79
CA GLY A 238 10.84 -35.52 -18.46
C GLY A 238 10.88 -34.80 -19.81
N ALA A 239 9.76 -34.32 -20.36
CA ALA A 239 9.78 -33.51 -21.57
C ALA A 239 10.52 -32.18 -21.34
N GLN A 240 11.18 -31.69 -22.39
CA GLN A 240 11.84 -30.39 -22.36
C GLN A 240 11.01 -29.33 -23.06
N ARG A 241 10.97 -28.12 -22.50
CA ARG A 241 10.36 -26.92 -23.08
C ARG A 241 11.35 -25.77 -23.02
N SER A 242 11.32 -24.90 -24.03
CA SER A 242 12.05 -23.63 -23.99
C SER A 242 11.17 -22.55 -23.40
N PHE A 243 11.75 -21.70 -22.55
CA PHE A 243 11.09 -20.56 -21.94
C PHE A 243 11.88 -19.27 -22.18
N ARG A 244 11.19 -18.14 -22.22
CA ARG A 244 11.75 -16.78 -22.22
C ARG A 244 11.65 -16.24 -20.80
N VAL A 245 12.79 -15.93 -20.20
CA VAL A 245 12.85 -15.48 -18.80
C VAL A 245 13.54 -14.14 -18.72
N CYS A 246 12.87 -13.19 -18.10
CA CYS A 246 13.44 -11.88 -17.81
C CYS A 246 14.71 -12.02 -16.95
N ASN A 247 15.83 -11.43 -17.40
CA ASN A 247 17.15 -11.60 -16.80
C ASN A 247 17.72 -10.32 -16.19
N VAL A 248 16.98 -9.21 -16.29
CA VAL A 248 17.38 -7.89 -15.79
C VAL A 248 16.16 -7.11 -15.32
N VAL A 249 16.37 -6.21 -14.37
CA VAL A 249 15.30 -5.44 -13.71
C VAL A 249 14.42 -4.66 -14.69
N THR A 250 14.98 -4.14 -15.80
CA THR A 250 14.20 -3.34 -16.76
C THR A 250 13.16 -4.15 -17.51
N CYS A 251 13.39 -5.45 -17.70
CA CYS A 251 12.39 -6.42 -18.12
C CYS A 251 11.48 -5.95 -19.26
N SER A 252 12.01 -5.35 -20.33
CA SER A 252 11.18 -4.63 -21.31
C SER A 252 11.57 -4.85 -22.76
N LYS A 253 12.83 -5.15 -23.04
CA LYS A 253 13.31 -5.36 -24.42
C LYS A 253 13.64 -6.83 -24.67
N THR A 254 13.71 -7.25 -25.92
CA THR A 254 14.01 -8.66 -26.25
C THR A 254 15.35 -9.12 -25.67
N GLU A 255 16.36 -8.25 -25.62
CA GLU A 255 17.66 -8.53 -25.01
C GLU A 255 17.61 -8.70 -23.48
N ASP A 256 16.54 -8.25 -22.82
CA ASP A 256 16.30 -8.42 -21.38
C ASP A 256 15.80 -9.84 -21.05
N PHE A 257 15.67 -10.74 -22.04
CA PHE A 257 15.14 -12.08 -21.87
C PHE A 257 16.16 -13.15 -22.27
N THR A 258 16.41 -14.08 -21.36
CA THR A 258 17.19 -15.28 -21.63
C THR A 258 16.27 -16.41 -22.09
N GLN A 259 16.63 -17.07 -23.18
CA GLN A 259 16.01 -18.36 -23.51
C GLN A 259 16.62 -19.44 -22.64
N VAL A 260 15.79 -20.17 -21.91
CA VAL A 260 16.22 -21.33 -21.10
C VAL A 260 15.54 -22.59 -21.60
N THR A 261 16.23 -23.72 -21.51
CA THR A 261 15.63 -25.04 -21.70
C THR A 261 15.37 -25.64 -20.33
N ALA A 262 14.16 -26.10 -20.07
CA ALA A 262 13.78 -26.68 -18.79
C ALA A 262 13.12 -28.04 -18.98
N THR A 263 13.32 -28.94 -18.03
CA THR A 263 12.76 -30.29 -18.02
C THR A 263 11.57 -30.34 -17.08
N LEU A 264 10.46 -30.95 -17.50
CA LEU A 264 9.27 -31.17 -16.67
C LEU A 264 9.59 -32.18 -15.56
N ARG A 265 9.42 -31.76 -14.30
CA ARG A 265 9.71 -32.56 -13.09
C ARG A 265 8.47 -32.98 -12.32
N TYR A 266 7.35 -32.28 -12.50
CA TYR A 266 6.05 -32.63 -11.94
C TYR A 266 4.95 -32.23 -12.89
N VAL A 267 3.91 -33.05 -13.01
CA VAL A 267 2.66 -32.70 -13.68
C VAL A 267 1.51 -33.14 -12.80
N GLY A 268 0.63 -32.19 -12.51
CA GLY A 268 -0.49 -32.33 -11.61
C GLY A 268 -1.80 -32.00 -12.29
N LYS A 269 -2.80 -31.65 -11.48
CA LYS A 269 -4.13 -31.29 -12.00
C LYS A 269 -4.20 -29.83 -12.47
N HIS A 270 -3.52 -28.94 -11.76
CA HIS A 270 -3.56 -27.49 -11.97
C HIS A 270 -2.17 -26.90 -12.23
N ALA A 271 -1.09 -27.63 -11.95
CA ALA A 271 0.28 -27.17 -12.21
C ALA A 271 1.18 -28.19 -12.93
N ALA A 272 2.13 -27.65 -13.69
CA ALA A 272 3.26 -28.37 -14.25
C ALA A 272 4.57 -27.66 -13.88
N ILE A 273 5.46 -28.35 -13.18
CA ILE A 273 6.71 -27.78 -12.68
C ILE A 273 7.87 -28.14 -13.60
N TYR A 274 8.55 -27.12 -14.10
CA TYR A 274 9.75 -27.21 -14.92
C TYR A 274 10.98 -26.76 -14.13
N GLN A 275 12.08 -27.47 -14.31
CA GLN A 275 13.39 -27.09 -13.81
C GLN A 275 14.33 -26.80 -14.98
N ASP A 276 14.86 -25.57 -15.04
CA ASP A 276 15.94 -25.20 -15.95
C ASP A 276 17.11 -26.19 -15.85
N VAL A 277 17.58 -26.70 -16.99
CA VAL A 277 18.67 -27.69 -17.05
C VAL A 277 20.01 -27.16 -16.54
N THR A 278 20.13 -25.84 -16.39
CA THR A 278 21.31 -25.16 -15.86
C THR A 278 21.24 -24.90 -14.35
N ALA A 279 20.22 -25.40 -13.65
CA ALA A 279 20.15 -25.31 -12.20
C ALA A 279 21.39 -25.89 -11.51
N PRO A 280 21.88 -25.26 -10.42
CA PRO A 280 22.99 -25.78 -9.64
C PRO A 280 22.76 -27.21 -9.14
N ALA A 281 23.85 -27.95 -8.98
CA ALA A 281 23.84 -29.27 -8.34
C ALA A 281 23.42 -29.18 -6.86
N ASP A 282 23.10 -30.32 -6.26
CA ASP A 282 22.62 -30.44 -4.88
C ASP A 282 21.34 -29.63 -4.59
N GLY A 283 20.54 -29.38 -5.62
CA GLY A 283 19.24 -28.70 -5.56
C GLY A 283 18.08 -29.64 -5.21
N PHE A 284 16.91 -29.36 -5.79
CA PHE A 284 15.70 -30.16 -5.55
C PHE A 284 15.80 -31.60 -6.07
N SER A 285 15.31 -32.53 -5.25
CA SER A 285 15.00 -33.91 -5.63
C SER A 285 13.62 -34.00 -6.30
N ASP A 286 13.31 -35.14 -6.91
CA ASP A 286 11.96 -35.40 -7.47
C ASP A 286 10.88 -35.36 -6.38
N GLN A 287 11.21 -35.78 -5.15
CA GLN A 287 10.29 -35.70 -4.01
C GLN A 287 10.00 -34.25 -3.61
N ASP A 288 10.96 -33.34 -3.75
CA ASP A 288 10.73 -31.92 -3.48
C ASP A 288 9.77 -31.32 -4.52
N PHE A 289 9.95 -31.64 -5.80
CA PHE A 289 9.02 -31.21 -6.86
C PHE A 289 7.62 -31.77 -6.67
N GLN A 290 7.51 -33.05 -6.30
CA GLN A 290 6.23 -33.66 -6.00
C GLN A 290 5.53 -32.96 -4.83
N ALA A 291 6.23 -32.74 -3.70
CA ALA A 291 5.64 -32.08 -2.55
C ALA A 291 5.18 -30.64 -2.87
N LEU A 292 5.98 -29.88 -3.64
CA LEU A 292 5.62 -28.52 -4.05
C LEU A 292 4.42 -28.50 -4.99
N GLY A 293 4.37 -29.43 -5.95
CA GLY A 293 3.26 -29.56 -6.89
C GLY A 293 1.96 -29.96 -6.21
N GLU A 294 2.02 -30.90 -5.27
CA GLU A 294 0.87 -31.33 -4.46
C GLU A 294 0.33 -30.19 -3.60
N VAL A 295 1.20 -29.38 -2.98
CA VAL A 295 0.78 -28.20 -2.22
C VAL A 295 0.04 -27.20 -3.11
N PHE A 296 0.54 -26.94 -4.32
CA PHE A 296 -0.15 -26.04 -5.25
C PHE A 296 -1.52 -26.60 -5.67
N ASP A 297 -1.56 -27.84 -6.14
CA ASP A 297 -2.79 -28.46 -6.68
C ASP A 297 -3.89 -28.66 -5.64
N SER A 298 -3.52 -29.11 -4.45
CA SER A 298 -4.49 -29.54 -3.43
C SER A 298 -4.99 -28.40 -2.56
N ASP A 299 -4.25 -27.29 -2.52
CA ASP A 299 -4.48 -26.23 -1.54
C ASP A 299 -4.42 -24.84 -2.18
N LEU A 300 -3.21 -24.38 -2.55
CA LEU A 300 -2.96 -23.00 -2.96
C LEU A 300 -3.82 -22.56 -4.16
N TYR A 301 -3.95 -23.42 -5.17
CA TYR A 301 -4.79 -23.15 -6.34
C TYR A 301 -6.24 -22.85 -5.93
N GLY A 302 -6.78 -23.65 -5.02
CA GLY A 302 -8.14 -23.48 -4.53
C GLY A 302 -8.30 -22.23 -3.68
N VAL A 303 -7.29 -21.88 -2.88
CA VAL A 303 -7.29 -20.66 -2.05
C VAL A 303 -7.48 -19.43 -2.93
N ASP A 304 -6.63 -19.25 -3.93
CA ASP A 304 -6.65 -18.07 -4.78
C ASP A 304 -7.87 -18.05 -5.69
N THR A 305 -8.22 -19.18 -6.32
CA THR A 305 -9.36 -19.19 -7.25
C THR A 305 -10.70 -18.93 -6.57
N ARG A 306 -10.85 -19.27 -5.29
CA ARG A 306 -12.04 -18.92 -4.49
C ARG A 306 -12.06 -17.45 -4.09
N ALA A 307 -10.90 -16.86 -3.82
CA ALA A 307 -10.79 -15.47 -3.35
C ALA A 307 -10.82 -14.45 -4.50
N PHE A 308 -10.12 -14.73 -5.60
CA PHE A 308 -9.81 -13.77 -6.66
C PHE A 308 -10.40 -14.15 -8.03
N GLY A 309 -10.85 -15.40 -8.20
CA GLY A 309 -11.38 -15.94 -9.44
C GLY A 309 -10.40 -16.85 -10.17
N VAL A 310 -10.83 -17.41 -11.30
CA VAL A 310 -9.99 -18.34 -12.09
C VAL A 310 -9.00 -17.60 -12.99
N GLU A 311 -7.88 -18.26 -13.28
CA GLU A 311 -6.90 -17.88 -14.27
C GLU A 311 -7.38 -18.03 -15.72
N SER A 312 -6.59 -17.52 -16.67
CA SER A 312 -6.73 -17.85 -18.08
C SER A 312 -6.18 -19.24 -18.40
N ASP A 313 -6.44 -19.72 -19.62
CA ASP A 313 -5.79 -20.91 -20.17
C ASP A 313 -5.48 -20.61 -21.65
N VAL A 314 -4.44 -19.81 -21.87
CA VAL A 314 -4.16 -19.22 -23.20
C VAL A 314 -3.59 -20.21 -24.20
N ASP A 315 -2.90 -21.27 -23.74
CA ASP A 315 -2.40 -22.36 -24.57
C ASP A 315 -3.23 -23.65 -24.48
N ALA A 316 -4.39 -23.60 -23.81
CA ALA A 316 -5.37 -24.69 -23.75
C ALA A 316 -4.79 -26.02 -23.23
N ASN A 317 -3.87 -25.93 -22.26
CA ASN A 317 -3.19 -27.07 -21.66
C ASN A 317 -3.80 -27.48 -20.30
N GLY A 318 -4.63 -26.61 -19.69
CA GLY A 318 -5.30 -26.81 -18.42
C GLY A 318 -4.42 -26.77 -17.16
N VAL A 319 -3.17 -26.31 -17.26
CA VAL A 319 -2.20 -26.24 -16.15
C VAL A 319 -1.36 -24.96 -16.19
N VAL A 320 -1.10 -24.41 -15.01
CA VAL A 320 -0.15 -23.30 -14.84
C VAL A 320 1.28 -23.85 -14.80
N PHE A 321 2.20 -23.23 -15.54
CA PHE A 321 3.61 -23.58 -15.49
C PHE A 321 4.33 -22.89 -14.35
N ILE A 322 5.12 -23.67 -13.61
CA ILE A 322 6.03 -23.18 -12.58
C ILE A 322 7.45 -23.45 -13.04
N LEU A 323 8.16 -22.41 -13.47
CA LEU A 323 9.55 -22.51 -13.93
C LEU A 323 10.53 -22.12 -12.82
N PHE A 324 11.25 -23.12 -12.33
CA PHE A 324 12.42 -22.93 -11.50
C PHE A 324 13.65 -22.67 -12.37
N THR A 325 14.31 -21.51 -12.23
CA THR A 325 15.49 -21.18 -13.04
C THR A 325 16.53 -20.33 -12.29
N PRO A 326 17.85 -20.60 -12.46
CA PRO A 326 18.90 -19.73 -11.95
C PRO A 326 18.91 -18.33 -12.58
N VAL A 327 18.16 -18.08 -13.66
CA VAL A 327 17.96 -16.73 -14.18
C VAL A 327 17.30 -15.83 -13.12
N VAL A 328 16.31 -16.33 -12.37
CA VAL A 328 15.66 -15.57 -11.29
C VAL A 328 16.66 -15.30 -10.16
N ASN A 329 17.49 -16.28 -9.79
CA ASN A 329 18.55 -16.05 -8.79
C ASN A 329 19.47 -14.89 -9.21
N ARG A 330 19.85 -14.83 -10.51
CA ARG A 330 20.73 -13.78 -11.05
C ARG A 330 20.12 -12.39 -11.05
N LEU A 331 18.80 -12.25 -10.97
CA LEU A 331 18.16 -10.94 -10.86
C LEU A 331 18.63 -10.19 -9.62
N THR A 332 18.90 -10.91 -8.52
CA THR A 332 19.35 -10.29 -7.27
C THR A 332 20.87 -10.07 -7.27
N PRO A 333 21.36 -8.82 -7.20
CA PRO A 333 22.77 -8.53 -7.07
C PRO A 333 23.34 -9.09 -5.75
N LYS A 334 24.61 -9.53 -5.78
CA LYS A 334 25.25 -10.18 -4.62
C LYS A 334 25.28 -9.32 -3.35
N ASP A 335 25.42 -8.01 -3.50
CA ASP A 335 25.42 -7.03 -2.41
C ASP A 335 24.02 -6.83 -1.78
N GLN A 336 22.96 -7.26 -2.45
CA GLN A 336 21.57 -7.16 -1.97
C GLN A 336 21.09 -8.41 -1.23
N CYS A 337 21.77 -9.56 -1.38
CA CYS A 337 21.32 -10.85 -0.86
C CYS A 337 21.02 -10.89 0.65
N SER A 338 21.64 -10.04 1.47
CA SER A 338 21.37 -9.96 2.92
C SER A 338 20.22 -9.03 3.30
N GLN A 339 19.70 -8.24 2.36
CA GLN A 339 18.67 -7.24 2.59
C GLN A 339 17.35 -7.59 1.89
N SER A 340 17.42 -7.99 0.62
CA SER A 340 16.25 -8.22 -0.22
C SER A 340 16.63 -9.01 -1.47
N PHE A 341 15.76 -9.91 -1.90
CA PHE A 341 15.98 -10.75 -3.07
C PHE A 341 14.65 -11.06 -3.77
N VAL A 342 14.71 -11.23 -5.08
CA VAL A 342 13.57 -11.65 -5.90
C VAL A 342 13.37 -13.16 -5.71
N THR A 343 12.21 -13.57 -5.20
CA THR A 343 11.84 -14.99 -5.04
C THR A 343 11.21 -15.56 -6.31
N GLY A 344 10.48 -14.73 -7.04
CA GLY A 344 9.80 -15.09 -8.26
C GLY A 344 9.05 -13.90 -8.84
N PHE A 345 8.36 -14.12 -9.95
CA PHE A 345 7.47 -13.15 -10.57
C PHE A 345 6.49 -13.83 -11.55
N PHE A 346 5.36 -13.16 -11.79
CA PHE A 346 4.52 -13.27 -12.97
C PHE A 346 4.84 -12.15 -13.96
N TYR A 347 4.69 -12.41 -15.27
CA TYR A 347 4.92 -11.41 -16.31
C TYR A 347 3.80 -11.40 -17.35
N ALA A 348 3.00 -10.31 -17.36
CA ALA A 348 1.72 -10.30 -18.04
C ALA A 348 1.72 -10.55 -19.55
N ILE A 349 2.82 -10.27 -20.27
CA ILE A 349 2.87 -10.52 -21.71
C ILE A 349 2.80 -12.02 -22.04
N ASP A 350 3.08 -12.89 -21.07
CA ASP A 350 2.98 -14.35 -21.26
C ASP A 350 1.54 -14.80 -21.50
N ILE A 351 0.54 -14.06 -20.99
CA ILE A 351 -0.89 -14.39 -21.15
C ILE A 351 -1.67 -13.38 -22.00
N ASP A 352 -1.13 -12.17 -22.23
CA ASP A 352 -1.87 -11.12 -22.94
C ASP A 352 -1.85 -11.37 -24.47
N PRO A 353 -3.03 -11.56 -25.12
CA PRO A 353 -3.12 -11.83 -26.55
C PRO A 353 -2.54 -10.71 -27.43
N ALA A 354 -2.41 -9.48 -26.91
CA ALA A 354 -1.74 -8.40 -27.63
C ALA A 354 -0.25 -8.70 -27.89
N PHE A 355 0.34 -9.63 -27.14
CA PHE A 355 1.74 -10.04 -27.24
C PHE A 355 1.92 -11.46 -27.77
N GLN A 356 0.88 -12.05 -28.39
CA GLN A 356 0.95 -13.41 -28.92
C GLN A 356 2.06 -13.60 -29.99
N GLU A 357 2.44 -12.55 -30.72
CA GLU A 357 3.55 -12.59 -31.70
C GLU A 357 4.88 -12.06 -31.12
N ASP A 358 4.89 -11.67 -29.84
CA ASP A 358 6.08 -11.13 -29.20
C ASP A 358 7.04 -12.27 -28.82
N SER A 359 8.27 -12.19 -29.32
CA SER A 359 9.32 -13.19 -29.04
C SER A 359 9.74 -13.29 -27.57
N ARG A 360 9.35 -12.32 -26.73
CA ARG A 360 9.55 -12.32 -25.27
C ARG A 360 8.51 -13.15 -24.53
N SER A 361 7.32 -13.36 -25.12
CA SER A 361 6.19 -14.06 -24.49
C SER A 361 6.37 -15.57 -24.56
N ASN A 362 5.94 -16.27 -23.51
CA ASN A 362 5.86 -17.72 -23.44
C ASN A 362 4.50 -18.27 -23.88
N GLN A 363 3.52 -17.37 -24.12
CA GLN A 363 2.17 -17.70 -24.58
C GLN A 363 1.51 -18.76 -23.69
N ALA A 364 1.64 -18.61 -22.37
CA ALA A 364 1.14 -19.55 -21.37
C ALA A 364 1.08 -18.89 -20.00
N GLU A 365 0.29 -19.46 -19.09
CA GLU A 365 0.33 -19.12 -17.67
C GLU A 365 1.66 -19.60 -17.07
N VAL A 366 2.60 -18.67 -16.78
CA VAL A 366 3.93 -19.00 -16.23
C VAL A 366 4.24 -18.20 -14.96
N PHE A 367 4.70 -18.89 -13.92
CA PHE A 367 5.43 -18.31 -12.80
C PHE A 367 6.92 -18.63 -12.91
N TYR A 368 7.75 -17.66 -12.58
CA TYR A 368 9.19 -17.82 -12.51
C TYR A 368 9.61 -17.84 -11.04
N ALA A 369 10.45 -18.79 -10.63
CA ALA A 369 10.92 -18.91 -9.25
C ALA A 369 12.42 -19.20 -9.15
N ILE A 370 13.01 -18.79 -8.02
CA ILE A 370 14.40 -19.11 -7.67
C ILE A 370 14.63 -20.61 -7.51
N VAL A 371 15.83 -21.07 -7.86
CA VAL A 371 16.31 -22.44 -7.57
C VAL A 371 17.14 -22.47 -6.28
N PRO A 372 17.20 -23.62 -5.59
CA PRO A 372 18.22 -23.84 -4.57
C PRO A 372 19.62 -23.70 -5.17
N ASP A 373 20.53 -23.08 -4.43
CA ASP A 373 21.95 -22.97 -4.75
C ASP A 373 22.75 -23.06 -3.44
N PRO A 374 22.85 -24.26 -2.83
CA PRO A 374 23.48 -24.41 -1.51
C PRO A 374 24.98 -24.07 -1.51
N GLN A 375 25.63 -24.17 -2.67
CA GLN A 375 27.04 -23.87 -2.90
C GLN A 375 27.29 -22.42 -3.37
N GLN A 376 26.23 -21.61 -3.52
CA GLN A 376 26.33 -20.21 -3.93
C GLN A 376 27.12 -20.01 -5.24
N THR A 377 26.83 -20.82 -6.25
CA THR A 377 27.48 -20.79 -7.56
C THR A 377 26.97 -19.68 -8.47
N VAL A 378 25.78 -19.14 -8.18
CA VAL A 378 25.11 -18.12 -8.99
C VAL A 378 25.27 -16.72 -8.37
N THR A 379 24.42 -16.36 -7.38
CA THR A 379 24.40 -15.04 -6.74
C THR A 379 24.22 -15.16 -5.22
N CYS A 380 22.97 -15.31 -4.78
CA CYS A 380 22.60 -15.51 -3.39
C CYS A 380 22.62 -17.01 -3.05
N ARG A 381 23.01 -17.32 -1.80
CA ARG A 381 23.02 -18.70 -1.31
C ARG A 381 21.61 -19.07 -0.82
N PHE A 382 21.00 -20.06 -1.44
CA PHE A 382 19.71 -20.59 -1.00
C PHE A 382 19.82 -22.09 -0.72
N SER A 383 19.56 -22.51 0.51
CA SER A 383 19.43 -23.94 0.81
C SER A 383 18.13 -24.49 0.21
N VAL A 384 18.10 -25.79 -0.08
CA VAL A 384 16.86 -26.50 -0.48
C VAL A 384 15.73 -26.22 0.51
N SER A 385 16.00 -26.29 1.82
CA SER A 385 15.02 -26.01 2.87
C SER A 385 14.51 -24.57 2.88
N ALA A 386 15.35 -23.59 2.52
CA ALA A 386 14.92 -22.20 2.44
C ALA A 386 13.96 -22.01 1.25
N VAL A 387 14.33 -22.51 0.07
CA VAL A 387 13.48 -22.38 -1.12
C VAL A 387 12.14 -23.10 -0.92
N ARG A 388 12.13 -24.33 -0.37
CA ARG A 388 10.88 -25.07 -0.07
C ARG A 388 9.89 -24.31 0.80
N ARG A 389 10.37 -23.46 1.72
CA ARG A 389 9.49 -22.65 2.57
C ARG A 389 9.04 -21.36 1.90
N LEU A 390 9.86 -20.80 1.02
CA LEU A 390 9.61 -19.49 0.41
C LEU A 390 8.68 -19.60 -0.79
N VAL A 391 8.88 -20.60 -1.66
CA VAL A 391 8.19 -20.63 -2.96
C VAL A 391 6.69 -20.90 -2.90
N PRO A 392 6.12 -21.67 -1.95
CA PRO A 392 4.67 -21.76 -1.82
C PRO A 392 4.00 -20.39 -1.60
N VAL A 393 4.62 -19.52 -0.79
CA VAL A 393 4.16 -18.14 -0.56
C VAL A 393 4.25 -17.32 -1.85
N THR A 394 5.36 -17.46 -2.58
CA THR A 394 5.52 -16.81 -3.90
C THR A 394 4.49 -17.31 -4.92
N PHE A 395 4.08 -18.57 -4.88
CA PHE A 395 3.09 -19.09 -5.83
C PHE A 395 1.73 -18.42 -5.68
N VAL A 396 1.18 -18.32 -4.46
CA VAL A 396 -0.10 -17.63 -4.25
C VAL A 396 0.00 -16.12 -4.53
N HIS A 397 1.13 -15.52 -4.19
CA HIS A 397 1.37 -14.10 -4.48
C HIS A 397 1.31 -13.82 -5.99
N GLU A 398 2.08 -14.57 -6.79
CA GLU A 398 2.14 -14.36 -8.24
C GLU A 398 0.89 -14.87 -8.96
N PHE A 399 0.20 -15.87 -8.41
CA PHE A 399 -1.05 -16.36 -8.97
C PHE A 399 -2.18 -15.35 -8.82
N GLN A 400 -2.24 -14.64 -7.67
CA GLN A 400 -3.10 -13.48 -7.52
C GLN A 400 -2.86 -12.46 -8.65
N HIS A 401 -1.61 -12.11 -8.96
CA HIS A 401 -1.32 -11.12 -9.99
C HIS A 401 -1.78 -11.57 -11.38
N MET A 402 -1.57 -12.85 -11.70
CA MET A 402 -2.02 -13.45 -12.95
C MET A 402 -3.55 -13.40 -13.08
N ILE A 403 -4.28 -13.83 -12.04
CA ILE A 403 -5.75 -13.78 -11.99
C ILE A 403 -6.24 -12.33 -12.11
N SER A 404 -5.64 -11.42 -11.33
CA SER A 404 -5.94 -9.98 -11.34
C SER A 404 -5.81 -9.38 -12.73
N TYR A 405 -4.67 -9.60 -13.40
CA TYR A 405 -4.44 -9.13 -14.76
C TYR A 405 -5.46 -9.72 -15.74
N TYR A 406 -5.70 -11.03 -15.69
CA TYR A 406 -6.69 -11.69 -16.54
C TYR A 406 -8.09 -11.05 -16.41
N HIS A 407 -8.61 -10.89 -15.20
CA HIS A 407 -9.97 -10.36 -15.00
C HIS A 407 -10.08 -8.87 -15.32
N HIS A 408 -9.13 -8.06 -14.87
CA HIS A 408 -9.18 -6.61 -15.07
C HIS A 408 -8.85 -6.22 -16.50
N VAL A 409 -7.79 -6.80 -17.02
CA VAL A 409 -7.29 -6.50 -18.35
C VAL A 409 -8.10 -7.36 -19.32
N MET A 410 -7.86 -8.67 -19.45
CA MET A 410 -8.36 -9.47 -20.57
C MET A 410 -9.89 -9.64 -20.62
N VAL A 411 -10.56 -9.90 -19.50
CA VAL A 411 -12.02 -10.11 -19.46
C VAL A 411 -12.78 -8.79 -19.56
N ARG A 412 -12.42 -7.80 -18.74
CA ARG A 412 -13.17 -6.53 -18.64
C ARG A 412 -12.72 -5.47 -19.64
N SER A 413 -11.61 -5.70 -20.36
CA SER A 413 -10.97 -4.71 -21.23
C SER A 413 -10.67 -3.39 -20.51
N GLY A 414 -10.37 -3.47 -19.20
CA GLY A 414 -10.07 -2.32 -18.36
C GLY A 414 -8.57 -2.06 -18.20
N SER A 415 -8.26 -1.13 -17.30
CA SER A 415 -6.92 -0.94 -16.74
C SER A 415 -6.53 -2.13 -15.85
N SER A 416 -5.23 -2.33 -15.62
CA SER A 416 -4.76 -3.21 -14.55
C SER A 416 -5.26 -2.71 -13.19
N GLU A 417 -5.26 -3.58 -12.18
CA GLU A 417 -5.57 -3.18 -10.80
C GLU A 417 -4.59 -2.10 -10.30
N ASP A 418 -5.06 -1.24 -9.40
CA ASP A 418 -4.23 -0.21 -8.77
C ASP A 418 -3.07 -0.87 -8.02
N LEU A 419 -1.83 -0.40 -8.25
CA LEU A 419 -0.60 -1.01 -7.70
C LEU A 419 -0.72 -1.39 -6.22
N TRP A 420 -1.13 -0.44 -5.39
CA TRP A 420 -1.22 -0.66 -3.94
C TRP A 420 -2.25 -1.74 -3.57
N LEU A 421 -3.37 -1.80 -4.31
CA LEU A 421 -4.44 -2.76 -4.06
C LEU A 421 -4.06 -4.13 -4.62
N ASN A 422 -3.39 -4.18 -5.77
CA ASN A 422 -2.89 -5.40 -6.37
C ASN A 422 -1.90 -6.10 -5.42
N GLU A 423 -0.88 -5.38 -4.93
CA GLU A 423 0.10 -5.92 -3.97
C GLU A 423 -0.54 -6.27 -2.61
N ALA A 424 -1.51 -5.46 -2.14
CA ALA A 424 -2.23 -5.76 -0.90
C ALA A 424 -3.06 -7.06 -1.02
N MET A 425 -3.69 -7.29 -2.18
CA MET A 425 -4.40 -8.54 -2.45
C MET A 425 -3.44 -9.73 -2.59
N SER A 426 -2.24 -9.54 -3.17
CA SER A 426 -1.23 -10.60 -3.19
C SER A 426 -0.74 -10.97 -1.80
N HIS A 427 -0.52 -10.00 -0.91
CA HIS A 427 -0.21 -10.30 0.49
C HIS A 427 -1.39 -10.92 1.23
N LEU A 428 -2.63 -10.56 0.89
CA LEU A 428 -3.81 -11.29 1.40
C LEU A 428 -3.80 -12.75 0.90
N ALA A 429 -3.41 -13.02 -0.34
CA ALA A 429 -3.23 -14.37 -0.86
C ALA A 429 -2.19 -15.16 -0.04
N GLU A 430 -1.06 -14.53 0.29
CA GLU A 430 -0.06 -15.10 1.19
C GLU A 430 -0.62 -15.43 2.59
N GLU A 431 -1.42 -14.54 3.17
CA GLU A 431 -2.05 -14.77 4.47
C GLU A 431 -3.10 -15.91 4.42
N LEU A 432 -3.86 -15.98 3.34
CA LEU A 432 -4.85 -17.04 3.12
C LEU A 432 -4.16 -18.40 2.90
N GLY A 433 -3.05 -18.43 2.16
CA GLY A 433 -2.25 -19.63 1.92
C GLY A 433 -1.32 -20.00 3.09
N GLY A 434 -1.01 -19.06 3.98
CA GLY A 434 -0.05 -19.22 5.08
C GLY A 434 -0.53 -20.04 6.28
N TRP A 435 -1.77 -20.53 6.27
CA TRP A 435 -2.33 -21.42 7.31
C TRP A 435 -1.86 -22.88 7.20
N HIS A 436 -0.96 -23.20 6.27
CA HIS A 436 -0.62 -24.57 5.87
C HIS A 436 0.86 -24.93 6.02
#